data_AF-A0A6S6T5Z3-F1
#
_entry.id   AF-A0A6S6T5Z3-F1
#
_cell.length_a   1.000
_cell.length_b   1.000
_cell.length_c   1.000
_cell.angle_alpha   90.00
_cell.angle_beta   90.00
_cell.angle_gamma   90.00
#
_symmetry.space_group_name_H-M   'P 1'
#
loop_
_entity.id
_entity.type
_entity.pdbx_description
1 polymer ?
#
loop_
_entity_poly.entity_id
_entity_poly.type
_entity_poly.pdbx_seq_one_letter_code
_entity_poly.pdbx_strand_id
1 'polypeptide(L)'
;MKKLLILLTLLSQILISAEISSKIDNGVFKQKSAVYLTPKQKLTMRFNVKNAKSIKWYQIIPDTSKFYKNANHPWEKNAYQWTGYGKLDYQRVPIKSFENKKEVELTHDILEKNRPKNTPYYNSKLGSFWFEAEVVLSNGKVVKSSGINNIGRKGLSPKVLRVSYMADKSYIGYLTTFFNVPGIFGSMPYQSRNYIGVDCADVLIASSKVMNKAKNEKNYNVMMLVDKFKTKVKTQIVKGTPSKKLTWGKEFKQGDFIAVKYRKNGRYAHIGMLYGDENNNGVLDKKDSIINAGPNALHLTPLGKGAFDGTVVILKNEDLD
;
A
#
# COMPACT_ATOMS: atom_id res chain seq x y z
N MET A 1 -5.40 58.46 20.06
CA MET A 1 -5.07 57.37 19.11
C MET A 1 -3.79 56.61 19.52
N LYS A 2 -3.73 56.00 20.71
CA LYS A 2 -2.54 55.24 21.20
C LYS A 2 -2.91 53.99 22.03
N LYS A 3 -4.10 53.42 21.80
CA LYS A 3 -4.58 52.21 22.52
C LYS A 3 -5.04 51.07 21.60
N LEU A 4 -4.73 51.14 20.30
CA LEU A 4 -5.20 50.16 19.30
C LEU A 4 -4.07 49.36 18.64
N LEU A 5 -2.92 49.22 19.31
CA LEU A 5 -1.75 48.50 18.76
C LEU A 5 -1.25 47.33 19.63
N ILE A 6 -1.96 47.00 20.72
CA ILE A 6 -1.57 45.90 21.64
C ILE A 6 -2.48 44.66 21.46
N LEU A 7 -3.52 44.73 20.61
CA LEU A 7 -4.47 43.62 20.44
C LEU A 7 -4.31 42.81 19.14
N LEU A 8 -3.19 42.94 18.42
CA LEU A 8 -2.91 42.14 17.21
C LEU A 8 -1.69 41.19 17.33
N THR A 9 -1.05 41.10 18.49
CA THR A 9 0.10 40.20 18.73
C THR A 9 -0.23 38.93 19.52
N LEU A 10 -1.52 38.68 19.83
CA LEU A 10 -1.95 37.55 20.68
C LEU A 10 -2.78 36.47 19.97
N LEU A 11 -2.93 36.53 18.64
CA LEU A 11 -3.73 35.56 17.87
C LEU A 11 -2.97 34.83 16.75
N SER A 12 -1.64 34.95 16.70
CA SER A 12 -0.81 33.91 16.12
C SER A 12 -0.53 32.84 17.19
N GLN A 13 -1.57 32.21 17.73
CA GLN A 13 -1.39 30.85 18.21
C GLN A 13 -1.05 30.05 16.97
N ILE A 14 0.25 29.93 16.71
CA ILE A 14 0.81 29.06 15.70
C ILE A 14 0.17 27.71 16.02
N LEU A 15 -0.83 27.34 15.23
CA LEU A 15 -1.32 25.98 15.13
C LEU A 15 -0.18 25.23 14.46
N ILE A 16 0.89 25.00 15.22
CA ILE A 16 1.89 24.00 14.91
C ILE A 16 1.06 22.72 14.99
N SER A 17 0.60 22.25 13.82
CA SER A 17 0.09 20.90 13.69
C SER A 17 1.13 20.02 14.35
N ALA A 18 0.75 19.36 15.44
CA ALA A 18 1.70 18.50 16.12
C ALA A 18 1.96 17.32 15.19
N GLU A 19 3.18 17.21 14.68
CA GLU A 19 3.53 16.15 13.75
C GLU A 19 4.37 15.08 14.44
N ILE A 20 4.18 13.83 14.02
CA ILE A 20 5.06 12.75 14.44
C ILE A 20 6.37 12.89 13.66
N SER A 21 7.47 12.99 14.39
CA SER A 21 8.82 12.89 13.83
C SER A 21 9.33 11.46 13.92
N SER A 22 10.23 11.07 13.03
CA SER A 22 10.82 9.73 13.04
C SER A 22 12.33 9.75 12.78
N LYS A 23 13.05 8.78 13.35
CA LYS A 23 14.46 8.50 13.05
C LYS A 23 14.61 7.04 12.65
N ILE A 24 15.50 6.78 11.71
CA ILE A 24 15.90 5.44 11.27
C ILE A 24 17.27 5.16 11.85
N ASP A 25 17.42 4.02 12.53
CA ASP A 25 18.64 3.62 13.24
C ASP A 25 19.16 4.76 14.15
N ASN A 26 20.46 5.07 14.06
CA ASN A 26 21.10 6.16 14.81
C ASN A 26 21.02 7.52 14.09
N GLY A 27 20.12 7.67 13.13
CA GLY A 27 19.93 8.92 12.38
C GLY A 27 19.26 10.03 13.19
N VAL A 28 19.04 11.16 12.53
CA VAL A 28 18.34 12.32 13.11
C VAL A 28 16.82 12.21 12.94
N PHE A 29 16.08 12.74 13.90
CA PHE A 29 14.62 12.87 13.77
C PHE A 29 14.24 13.83 12.64
N LYS A 30 13.34 13.38 11.76
CA LYS A 30 12.79 14.17 10.66
C LYS A 30 11.27 14.16 10.71
N GLN A 31 10.65 15.27 10.32
CA GLN A 31 9.21 15.36 10.09
C GLN A 31 8.94 15.03 8.62
N LYS A 32 8.49 13.80 8.38
CA LYS A 32 8.06 13.32 7.06
C LYS A 32 6.83 12.46 7.25
N SER A 33 5.83 12.62 6.41
CA SER A 33 4.62 11.78 6.44
C SER A 33 4.81 10.40 5.80
N ALA A 34 5.98 10.12 5.20
CA ALA A 34 6.31 8.82 4.62
C ALA A 34 7.74 8.41 4.97
N VAL A 35 7.89 7.19 5.48
CA VAL A 35 9.16 6.57 5.87
C VAL A 35 9.26 5.20 5.21
N TYR A 36 10.42 4.90 4.63
CA TYR A 36 10.72 3.63 3.97
C TYR A 36 11.85 2.92 4.72
N LEU A 37 11.66 1.65 5.04
CA LEU A 37 12.56 0.84 5.87
C LEU A 37 12.87 -0.48 5.19
N THR A 38 14.13 -0.91 5.24
CA THR A 38 14.50 -2.31 4.94
C THR A 38 14.31 -3.17 6.20
N PRO A 39 14.28 -4.51 6.09
CA PRO A 39 13.90 -5.39 7.21
C PRO A 39 14.82 -5.32 8.44
N LYS A 40 16.06 -4.82 8.28
CA LYS A 40 17.05 -4.72 9.36
C LYS A 40 17.04 -3.37 10.06
N GLN A 41 16.35 -2.37 9.50
CA GLN A 41 16.37 -1.01 10.02
C GLN A 41 15.39 -0.85 11.19
N LYS A 42 15.82 -0.11 12.21
CA LYS A 42 15.00 0.23 13.37
C LYS A 42 14.35 1.59 13.14
N LEU A 43 13.09 1.71 13.52
CA LEU A 43 12.36 2.98 13.46
C LEU A 43 11.97 3.42 14.87
N THR A 44 12.41 4.61 15.25
CA THR A 44 11.86 5.30 16.42
C THR A 44 10.97 6.45 15.98
N MET A 45 9.74 6.49 16.49
CA MET A 45 8.80 7.59 16.31
C MET A 45 8.77 8.45 17.56
N ARG A 46 8.50 9.74 17.38
CA ARG A 46 8.43 10.72 18.46
C ARG A 46 7.34 11.73 18.25
N PHE A 47 6.56 11.95 19.30
CA PHE A 47 5.56 13.01 19.38
C PHE A 47 5.92 13.98 20.49
N ASN A 48 6.66 15.04 20.13
CA ASN A 48 7.24 15.96 21.10
C ASN A 48 6.25 17.08 21.43
N VAL A 49 5.57 16.95 22.56
CA VAL A 49 4.64 17.95 23.08
C VAL A 49 5.03 18.31 24.52
N LYS A 50 5.18 19.61 24.80
CA LYS A 50 5.46 20.12 26.16
C LYS A 50 4.22 20.00 27.03
N ASN A 51 4.40 19.78 28.34
CA ASN A 51 3.31 19.71 29.33
C ASN A 51 2.25 18.64 29.01
N ALA A 52 2.68 17.49 28.48
CA ALA A 52 1.79 16.35 28.26
C ALA A 52 1.41 15.69 29.60
N LYS A 53 0.11 15.61 29.89
CA LYS A 53 -0.47 14.81 30.99
C LYS A 53 -0.58 13.35 30.60
N SER A 54 -0.96 13.06 29.35
CA SER A 54 -0.98 11.71 28.81
C SER A 54 -0.72 11.70 27.31
N ILE A 55 -0.20 10.57 26.79
CA ILE A 55 0.09 10.36 25.37
C ILE A 55 -0.50 9.02 24.94
N LYS A 56 -1.27 9.01 23.85
CA LYS A 56 -1.84 7.81 23.25
C LYS A 56 -1.39 7.68 21.81
N TRP A 57 -1.01 6.47 21.42
CA TRP A 57 -0.61 6.12 20.07
C TRP A 57 -1.61 5.16 19.46
N TYR A 58 -1.85 5.32 18.16
CA TYR A 58 -2.79 4.52 17.42
C TYR A 58 -2.19 4.06 16.10
N GLN A 59 -2.51 2.84 15.72
CA GLN A 59 -2.37 2.38 14.35
C GLN A 59 -3.70 2.61 13.63
N ILE A 60 -3.65 3.21 12.44
CA ILE A 60 -4.79 3.31 11.54
C ILE A 60 -4.64 2.18 10.52
N ILE A 61 -5.63 1.30 10.48
CA ILE A 61 -5.59 0.09 9.66
C ILE A 61 -6.76 0.12 8.69
N PRO A 62 -6.53 0.22 7.37
CA PRO A 62 -7.61 0.13 6.41
C PRO A 62 -8.19 -1.29 6.40
N ASP A 63 -9.50 -1.41 6.20
CA ASP A 63 -10.16 -2.72 6.10
C ASP A 63 -9.90 -3.32 4.72
N THR A 64 -8.94 -4.24 4.63
CA THR A 64 -8.56 -4.91 3.37
C THR A 64 -9.43 -6.12 3.02
N SER A 65 -10.48 -6.42 3.80
CA SER A 65 -11.38 -7.53 3.51
C SER A 65 -12.50 -7.15 2.53
N LYS A 66 -12.73 -5.85 2.35
CA LYS A 66 -13.80 -5.30 1.50
C LYS A 66 -13.34 -5.08 0.07
N PHE A 67 -14.27 -5.25 -0.86
CA PHE A 67 -14.08 -4.93 -2.27
C PHE A 67 -14.51 -3.48 -2.50
N TYR A 68 -13.53 -2.58 -2.48
CA TYR A 68 -13.79 -1.18 -2.81
C TYR A 68 -13.75 -0.97 -4.32
N LYS A 69 -14.44 0.08 -4.76
CA LYS A 69 -14.49 0.44 -6.16
C LYS A 69 -14.66 1.95 -6.34
N ASN A 70 -14.05 2.47 -7.39
CA ASN A 70 -14.40 3.78 -7.94
C ASN A 70 -15.13 3.68 -9.30
N ALA A 71 -15.22 2.48 -9.84
CA ALA A 71 -15.95 2.16 -11.06
C ALA A 71 -16.72 0.85 -10.89
N ASN A 72 -17.79 0.63 -11.64
CA ASN A 72 -18.54 -0.63 -11.56
C ASN A 72 -17.67 -1.82 -11.97
N HIS A 73 -17.75 -2.91 -11.22
CA HIS A 73 -17.05 -4.14 -11.51
C HIS A 73 -17.52 -4.77 -12.84
N PRO A 74 -16.72 -5.69 -13.43
CA PRO A 74 -17.04 -6.34 -14.70
C PRO A 74 -18.37 -7.12 -14.71
N TRP A 75 -18.88 -7.52 -13.54
CA TRP A 75 -20.11 -8.30 -13.38
C TRP A 75 -21.33 -7.45 -12.99
N GLU A 76 -21.17 -6.14 -12.84
CA GLU A 76 -22.26 -5.23 -12.49
C GLU A 76 -22.90 -4.59 -13.74
N LYS A 77 -24.11 -4.03 -13.58
CA LYS A 77 -24.73 -3.19 -14.62
C LYS A 77 -23.84 -1.98 -14.90
N ASN A 78 -23.73 -1.58 -16.17
CA ASN A 78 -22.81 -0.53 -16.64
C ASN A 78 -21.37 -0.78 -16.18
N ALA A 79 -20.86 -1.99 -16.43
CA ALA A 79 -19.51 -2.40 -16.10
C ALA A 79 -18.47 -1.35 -16.53
N TYR A 80 -17.47 -1.14 -15.67
CA TYR A 80 -16.37 -0.16 -15.84
C TYR A 80 -16.79 1.32 -15.81
N GLN A 81 -18.07 1.65 -15.65
CA GLN A 81 -18.50 3.04 -15.50
C GLN A 81 -17.96 3.63 -14.19
N TRP A 82 -17.32 4.80 -14.27
CA TRP A 82 -16.88 5.56 -13.11
C TRP A 82 -18.06 5.98 -12.22
N THR A 83 -17.94 5.71 -10.92
CA THR A 83 -18.97 6.03 -9.90
C THR A 83 -18.49 7.05 -8.86
N GLY A 84 -17.28 7.61 -9.03
CA GLY A 84 -16.65 8.46 -8.02
C GLY A 84 -15.80 7.67 -7.04
N TYR A 85 -15.08 8.37 -6.17
CA TYR A 85 -14.23 7.74 -5.16
C TYR A 85 -15.05 6.93 -4.16
N GLY A 86 -14.75 5.63 -4.04
CA GLY A 86 -15.34 4.75 -3.05
C GLY A 86 -14.95 5.17 -1.63
N LYS A 87 -15.89 5.02 -0.69
CA LYS A 87 -15.62 5.23 0.73
C LYS A 87 -14.81 4.05 1.27
N LEU A 88 -13.63 4.35 1.82
CA LEU A 88 -12.75 3.36 2.43
C LEU A 88 -12.98 3.32 3.93
N ASP A 89 -13.07 2.13 4.49
CA ASP A 89 -13.22 1.94 5.93
C ASP A 89 -11.86 1.73 6.59
N TYR A 90 -11.72 2.31 7.78
CA TYR A 90 -10.48 2.28 8.57
C TYR A 90 -10.82 1.98 10.01
N GLN A 91 -9.95 1.22 10.67
CA GLN A 91 -9.96 0.99 12.10
C GLN A 91 -8.87 1.84 12.76
N ARG A 92 -9.16 2.39 13.95
CA ARG A 92 -8.18 3.07 14.79
C ARG A 92 -7.91 2.22 16.01
N VAL A 93 -6.74 1.58 16.05
CA VAL A 93 -6.37 0.59 17.07
C VAL A 93 -5.37 1.21 18.04
N PRO A 94 -5.67 1.30 19.34
CA PRO A 94 -4.71 1.80 20.34
C PRO A 94 -3.52 0.86 20.52
N ILE A 95 -2.30 1.40 20.50
CA ILE A 95 -1.07 0.64 20.76
C ILE A 95 -0.74 0.77 22.25
N LYS A 96 -1.26 -0.15 23.07
CA LYS A 96 -1.14 -0.06 24.55
C LYS A 96 0.31 0.03 25.04
N SER A 97 1.25 -0.68 24.40
CA SER A 97 2.67 -0.67 24.77
C SER A 97 3.37 0.69 24.57
N PHE A 98 2.72 1.62 23.86
CA PHE A 98 3.19 2.98 23.59
C PHE A 98 2.55 4.05 24.49
N GLU A 99 1.62 3.67 25.35
CA GLU A 99 0.92 4.63 26.20
C GLU A 99 1.88 5.42 27.10
N ASN A 100 1.65 6.73 27.17
CA ASN A 100 2.43 7.73 27.90
C ASN A 100 3.92 7.83 27.51
N LYS A 101 4.32 7.29 26.36
CA LYS A 101 5.69 7.41 25.83
C LYS A 101 5.79 8.52 24.79
N LYS A 102 6.78 9.40 24.95
CA LYS A 102 7.12 10.47 23.98
C LYS A 102 7.87 9.93 22.76
N GLU A 103 8.72 8.93 22.98
CA GLU A 103 9.49 8.22 21.96
C GLU A 103 9.17 6.72 22.03
N VAL A 104 8.94 6.11 20.88
CA VAL A 104 8.53 4.71 20.77
C VAL A 104 9.27 4.03 19.61
N GLU A 105 9.77 2.82 19.83
CA GLU A 105 10.35 1.99 18.77
C GLU A 105 9.26 1.12 18.15
N LEU A 106 9.10 1.18 16.83
CA LEU A 106 8.17 0.32 16.10
C LEU A 106 8.87 -0.99 15.73
N THR A 107 8.29 -2.11 16.15
CA THR A 107 8.77 -3.46 15.86
C THR A 107 7.70 -4.31 15.19
N HIS A 108 8.10 -5.39 14.51
CA HIS A 108 7.16 -6.33 13.89
C HIS A 108 6.24 -7.01 14.93
N ASP A 109 6.73 -7.28 16.14
CA ASP A 109 5.92 -7.85 17.22
C ASP A 109 4.77 -6.91 17.61
N ILE A 110 5.00 -5.59 17.58
CA ILE A 110 3.96 -4.61 17.85
C ILE A 110 2.93 -4.63 16.73
N LEU A 111 3.37 -4.69 15.47
CA LEU A 111 2.47 -4.77 14.31
C LEU A 111 1.64 -6.06 14.30
N GLU A 112 2.23 -7.20 14.68
CA GLU A 112 1.54 -8.49 14.77
C GLU A 112 0.54 -8.51 15.94
N LYS A 113 0.92 -8.01 17.13
CA LYS A 113 0.00 -7.91 18.28
C LYS A 113 -1.20 -7.00 18.02
N ASN A 114 -1.06 -6.03 17.12
CA ASN A 114 -2.14 -5.13 16.70
C ASN A 114 -2.81 -5.55 15.38
N ARG A 115 -2.51 -6.75 14.86
CA ARG A 115 -3.19 -7.31 13.67
C ARG A 115 -4.71 -7.31 13.91
N PRO A 116 -5.51 -6.74 13.01
CA PRO A 116 -6.95 -6.79 13.16
C PRO A 116 -7.46 -8.19 12.77
N LYS A 117 -8.50 -8.66 13.48
CA LYS A 117 -9.00 -10.04 13.36
C LYS A 117 -9.56 -10.38 11.98
N ASN A 118 -10.05 -9.38 11.23
CA ASN A 118 -10.87 -9.59 10.03
C ASN A 118 -10.20 -9.08 8.74
N THR A 119 -8.88 -9.06 8.66
CA THR A 119 -8.16 -8.64 7.43
C THR A 119 -7.32 -9.80 6.89
N PRO A 120 -7.84 -10.59 5.92
CA PRO A 120 -7.17 -11.82 5.47
C PRO A 120 -5.81 -11.56 4.80
N TYR A 121 -5.55 -10.33 4.37
CA TYR A 121 -4.32 -9.94 3.66
C TYR A 121 -3.33 -9.13 4.52
N TYR A 122 -3.52 -9.09 5.85
CA TYR A 122 -2.61 -8.33 6.72
C TYR A 122 -1.23 -8.98 6.83
N ASN A 123 -0.21 -8.20 6.55
CA ASN A 123 1.20 -8.57 6.67
C ASN A 123 1.86 -7.68 7.72
N SER A 124 2.40 -8.27 8.79
CA SER A 124 3.10 -7.56 9.88
C SER A 124 4.58 -7.31 9.62
N LYS A 125 5.17 -8.00 8.63
CA LYS A 125 6.59 -7.93 8.30
C LYS A 125 6.87 -6.93 7.18
N LEU A 126 5.96 -6.83 6.22
CA LEU A 126 6.08 -6.04 5.00
C LEU A 126 4.80 -5.24 4.78
N GLY A 127 4.89 -4.17 3.98
CA GLY A 127 3.74 -3.33 3.66
C GLY A 127 3.79 -1.98 4.33
N SER A 128 2.64 -1.30 4.30
CA SER A 128 2.47 0.04 4.83
C SER A 128 1.60 0.07 6.08
N PHE A 129 1.95 0.94 7.02
CA PHE A 129 1.28 1.11 8.31
C PHE A 129 1.13 2.60 8.61
N TRP A 130 -0.04 3.02 9.11
CA TRP A 130 -0.33 4.42 9.39
C TRP A 130 -0.46 4.67 10.87
N PHE A 131 0.07 5.80 11.34
CA PHE A 131 0.14 6.12 12.77
C PHE A 131 -0.43 7.49 13.09
N GLU A 132 -1.08 7.55 14.24
CA GLU A 132 -1.61 8.76 14.86
C GLU A 132 -1.17 8.83 16.31
N ALA A 133 -0.91 10.03 16.81
CA ALA A 133 -0.66 10.32 18.21
C ALA A 133 -1.62 11.39 18.73
N GLU A 134 -2.06 11.22 19.98
CA GLU A 134 -2.95 12.12 20.69
C GLU A 134 -2.37 12.41 22.08
N VAL A 135 -2.37 13.68 22.48
CA VAL A 135 -1.87 14.14 23.78
C VAL A 135 -2.93 14.96 24.48
N VAL A 136 -3.15 14.67 25.76
CA VAL A 136 -3.87 15.57 26.67
C VAL A 136 -2.82 16.39 27.41
N LEU A 137 -2.90 17.72 27.32
CA LEU A 137 -2.02 18.64 28.03
C LEU A 137 -2.43 18.79 29.49
N SER A 138 -1.53 19.29 30.35
CA SER A 138 -1.82 19.55 31.77
C SER A 138 -2.99 20.52 31.99
N ASN A 139 -3.28 21.39 31.01
CA ASN A 139 -4.44 22.30 31.03
C ASN A 139 -5.72 21.69 30.42
N GLY A 140 -5.73 20.38 30.13
CA GLY A 140 -6.88 19.67 29.56
C GLY A 140 -7.03 19.76 28.04
N LYS A 141 -6.28 20.62 27.34
CA LYS A 141 -6.35 20.72 25.87
C LYS A 141 -5.84 19.44 25.20
N VAL A 142 -6.53 19.00 24.16
CA VAL A 142 -6.11 17.86 23.34
C VAL A 142 -5.37 18.33 22.10
N VAL A 143 -4.21 17.72 21.83
CA VAL A 143 -3.38 17.95 20.65
C VAL A 143 -3.23 16.64 19.90
N LYS A 144 -3.42 16.65 18.58
CA LYS A 144 -3.41 15.45 17.73
C LYS A 144 -2.49 15.63 16.53
N SER A 145 -1.86 14.55 16.11
CA SER A 145 -1.27 14.47 14.77
C SER A 145 -2.34 14.29 13.71
N SER A 146 -1.95 14.43 12.44
CA SER A 146 -2.78 13.91 11.35
C SER A 146 -3.08 12.43 11.60
N GLY A 147 -4.33 12.02 11.43
CA GLY A 147 -4.80 10.67 11.75
C GLY A 147 -6.17 10.34 11.16
N ILE A 148 -6.97 9.56 11.88
CA ILE A 148 -8.25 9.01 11.37
C ILE A 148 -9.24 10.10 10.96
N ASN A 149 -9.19 11.25 11.62
CA ASN A 149 -10.10 12.37 11.36
C ASN A 149 -9.71 13.16 10.11
N ASN A 150 -8.61 12.79 9.45
CA ASN A 150 -8.14 13.39 8.20
C ASN A 150 -8.49 12.50 6.99
N ILE A 151 -9.62 11.81 7.02
CA ILE A 151 -10.17 11.11 5.85
C ILE A 151 -10.94 12.12 5.01
N GLY A 152 -10.52 12.29 3.75
CA GLY A 152 -11.22 13.09 2.75
C GLY A 152 -11.97 12.22 1.75
N ARG A 153 -12.55 12.87 0.74
CA ARG A 153 -13.25 12.18 -0.37
C ARG A 153 -12.41 11.10 -1.05
N LYS A 154 -11.09 11.28 -1.10
CA LYS A 154 -10.17 10.34 -1.79
C LYS A 154 -9.60 9.26 -0.86
N GLY A 155 -9.98 9.23 0.42
CA GLY A 155 -9.44 8.35 1.46
C GLY A 155 -8.55 9.07 2.47
N LEU A 156 -7.72 8.32 3.19
CA LEU A 156 -6.85 8.84 4.25
C LEU A 156 -5.86 9.89 3.71
N SER A 157 -5.69 10.99 4.44
CA SER A 157 -4.79 12.07 4.05
C SER A 157 -3.32 11.59 3.96
N PRO A 158 -2.57 11.96 2.90
CA PRO A 158 -1.12 11.70 2.81
C PRO A 158 -0.27 12.41 3.86
N LYS A 159 -0.88 13.25 4.71
CA LYS A 159 -0.22 13.88 5.87
C LYS A 159 -0.18 12.97 7.10
N VAL A 160 -0.98 11.90 7.14
CA VAL A 160 -0.89 10.87 8.18
C VAL A 160 0.44 10.14 8.02
N LEU A 161 1.18 9.94 9.12
CA LEU A 161 2.47 9.26 9.06
C LEU A 161 2.29 7.83 8.57
N ARG A 162 2.89 7.51 7.42
CA ARG A 162 3.01 6.16 6.87
C ARG A 162 4.43 5.64 7.05
N VAL A 163 4.54 4.43 7.56
CA VAL A 163 5.77 3.65 7.62
C VAL A 163 5.64 2.47 6.68
N SER A 164 6.62 2.26 5.81
CA SER A 164 6.62 1.17 4.85
C SER A 164 7.85 0.30 4.97
N TYR A 165 7.64 -0.98 5.26
CA TYR A 165 8.68 -2.00 5.27
C TYR A 165 8.71 -2.66 3.89
N MET A 166 9.87 -2.54 3.22
CA MET A 166 10.16 -3.17 1.94
C MET A 166 11.00 -4.42 2.17
N ALA A 167 10.84 -5.46 1.33
CA ALA A 167 11.67 -6.65 1.41
C ALA A 167 13.14 -6.33 1.15
N ASP A 168 13.41 -5.53 0.12
CA ASP A 168 14.71 -5.01 -0.27
C ASP A 168 14.56 -3.76 -1.15
N LYS A 169 15.65 -3.28 -1.76
CA LYS A 169 15.65 -2.08 -2.62
C LYS A 169 15.35 -2.38 -4.11
N SER A 170 14.99 -3.61 -4.46
CA SER A 170 14.57 -3.97 -5.81
C SER A 170 13.14 -3.49 -6.08
N TYR A 171 12.72 -3.57 -7.34
CA TYR A 171 11.31 -3.34 -7.70
C TYR A 171 10.34 -4.22 -6.90
N ILE A 172 10.68 -5.51 -6.69
CA ILE A 172 9.88 -6.43 -5.89
C ILE A 172 9.79 -5.93 -4.45
N GLY A 173 10.91 -5.51 -3.88
CA GLY A 173 10.95 -4.90 -2.55
C GLY A 173 10.02 -3.69 -2.44
N TYR A 174 10.07 -2.76 -3.40
CA TYR A 174 9.13 -1.64 -3.44
C TYR A 174 7.68 -2.08 -3.61
N LEU A 175 7.38 -3.08 -4.45
CA LEU A 175 6.03 -3.62 -4.60
C LEU A 175 5.49 -4.17 -3.26
N THR A 176 6.32 -4.84 -2.46
CA THR A 176 5.88 -5.33 -1.13
C THR A 176 5.46 -4.22 -0.17
N THR A 177 5.87 -2.97 -0.39
CA THR A 177 5.39 -1.84 0.44
C THR A 177 3.88 -1.58 0.30
N PHE A 178 3.25 -2.11 -0.75
CA PHE A 178 1.81 -2.02 -0.98
C PHE A 178 1.01 -3.12 -0.28
N PHE A 179 1.65 -4.05 0.45
CA PHE A 179 0.88 -4.86 1.40
C PHE A 179 0.20 -3.97 2.44
N ASN A 180 -0.96 -4.42 2.93
CA ASN A 180 -1.89 -3.66 3.78
C ASN A 180 -2.54 -2.43 3.11
N VAL A 181 -2.31 -2.19 1.81
CA VAL A 181 -3.04 -1.18 1.03
C VAL A 181 -4.31 -1.80 0.44
N PRO A 182 -5.49 -1.18 0.58
CA PRO A 182 -6.73 -1.71 0.01
C PRO A 182 -6.70 -1.91 -1.50
N GLY A 183 -7.36 -2.97 -1.95
CA GLY A 183 -7.76 -3.13 -3.35
C GLY A 183 -8.92 -2.19 -3.66
N ILE A 184 -8.79 -1.36 -4.68
CA ILE A 184 -9.86 -0.48 -5.18
C ILE A 184 -9.98 -0.68 -6.67
N PHE A 185 -11.08 -1.26 -7.12
CA PHE A 185 -11.32 -1.41 -8.56
C PHE A 185 -11.48 -0.03 -9.23
N GLY A 186 -10.69 0.24 -10.26
CA GLY A 186 -10.61 1.55 -10.90
C GLY A 186 -9.92 2.58 -9.99
N SER A 187 -8.84 2.18 -9.31
CA SER A 187 -8.03 3.12 -8.55
C SER A 187 -7.54 4.26 -9.44
N MET A 188 -7.18 5.37 -8.81
CA MET A 188 -6.64 6.53 -9.52
C MET A 188 -5.18 6.77 -9.12
N PRO A 189 -4.36 7.38 -9.99
CA PRO A 189 -2.95 7.66 -9.69
C PRO A 189 -2.70 8.37 -8.36
N TYR A 190 -3.63 9.24 -7.94
CA TYR A 190 -3.58 9.88 -6.62
C TYR A 190 -3.67 8.87 -5.47
N GLN A 191 -4.58 7.89 -5.55
CA GLN A 191 -4.77 6.89 -4.48
C GLN A 191 -3.57 5.94 -4.43
N SER A 192 -3.12 5.46 -5.59
CA SER A 192 -2.00 4.52 -5.67
C SER A 192 -0.68 5.17 -5.24
N ARG A 193 -0.38 6.39 -5.69
CA ARG A 193 0.83 7.13 -5.26
C ARG A 193 0.91 7.35 -3.75
N ASN A 194 -0.24 7.53 -3.11
CA ASN A 194 -0.32 7.84 -1.69
C ASN A 194 -0.63 6.63 -0.80
N TYR A 195 -0.58 5.40 -1.36
CA TYR A 195 -0.88 4.16 -0.63
C TYR A 195 -2.28 4.13 -0.02
N ILE A 196 -3.24 4.85 -0.61
CA ILE A 196 -4.62 4.88 -0.14
C ILE A 196 -5.39 3.66 -0.67
N GLY A 197 -5.06 3.25 -1.90
CA GLY A 197 -5.61 2.06 -2.52
C GLY A 197 -5.10 1.88 -3.94
N VAL A 198 -5.15 0.65 -4.42
CA VAL A 198 -4.59 0.23 -5.72
C VAL A 198 -5.47 -0.80 -6.41
N ASP A 199 -5.42 -0.88 -7.73
CA ASP A 199 -5.87 -2.03 -8.50
C ASP A 199 -4.69 -2.83 -9.07
N CYS A 200 -5.02 -3.88 -9.83
CA CYS A 200 -4.06 -4.82 -10.40
C CYS A 200 -2.98 -4.19 -11.29
N ALA A 201 -3.33 -3.18 -12.09
CA ALA A 201 -2.41 -2.56 -13.04
C ALA A 201 -1.70 -1.36 -12.39
N ASP A 202 -2.46 -0.55 -11.66
CA ASP A 202 -1.96 0.63 -10.99
C ASP A 202 -0.88 0.31 -9.95
N VAL A 203 -0.99 -0.80 -9.22
CA VAL A 203 0.01 -1.16 -8.19
C VAL A 203 1.39 -1.39 -8.81
N LEU A 204 1.45 -1.97 -10.01
CA LEU A 204 2.71 -2.24 -10.70
C LEU A 204 3.37 -0.92 -11.14
N ILE A 205 2.59 -0.04 -11.77
CA ILE A 205 3.08 1.28 -12.19
C ILE A 205 3.47 2.14 -10.97
N ALA A 206 2.61 2.21 -9.96
CA ALA A 206 2.85 3.01 -8.77
C ALA A 206 4.11 2.56 -8.02
N SER A 207 4.40 1.26 -7.98
CA SER A 207 5.63 0.72 -7.39
C SER A 207 6.88 1.28 -8.06
N SER A 208 6.93 1.28 -9.39
CA SER A 208 8.06 1.91 -10.10
C SER A 208 8.12 3.41 -9.89
N LYS A 209 6.98 4.13 -9.97
CA LYS A 209 6.98 5.59 -9.76
C LYS A 209 7.44 5.97 -8.35
N VAL A 210 7.12 5.17 -7.34
CA VAL A 210 7.65 5.35 -5.98
C VAL A 210 9.15 5.08 -5.92
N MET A 211 9.60 3.94 -6.48
CA MET A 211 11.01 3.56 -6.53
C MET A 211 11.88 4.64 -7.19
N ASN A 212 11.45 5.13 -8.34
CA ASN A 212 12.15 6.13 -9.16
C ASN A 212 11.86 7.57 -8.72
N LYS A 213 11.08 7.79 -7.65
CA LYS A 213 10.62 9.10 -7.18
C LYS A 213 9.93 9.95 -8.27
N ALA A 214 9.41 9.31 -9.30
CA ALA A 214 8.75 9.93 -10.45
C ALA A 214 7.29 10.26 -10.14
N LYS A 215 6.65 11.10 -10.96
CA LYS A 215 5.19 11.37 -10.86
C LYS A 215 4.38 10.20 -11.43
N ASN A 216 3.18 9.98 -10.88
CA ASN A 216 2.21 9.04 -11.43
C ASN A 216 1.03 9.85 -12.00
N GLU A 217 1.04 10.12 -13.30
CA GLU A 217 0.12 11.06 -13.96
C GLU A 217 -0.94 10.34 -14.80
N LYS A 218 -0.70 9.09 -15.18
CA LYS A 218 -1.57 8.32 -16.07
C LYS A 218 -2.19 7.14 -15.33
N ASN A 219 -3.49 6.95 -15.51
CA ASN A 219 -4.19 5.73 -15.06
C ASN A 219 -3.96 4.63 -16.11
N TYR A 220 -3.30 3.54 -15.72
CA TYR A 220 -3.00 2.43 -16.61
C TYR A 220 -3.99 1.28 -16.38
N ASN A 221 -4.60 0.81 -17.46
CA ASN A 221 -5.33 -0.46 -17.41
C ASN A 221 -4.44 -1.63 -17.86
N VAL A 222 -4.91 -2.86 -17.62
CA VAL A 222 -4.17 -4.09 -17.96
C VAL A 222 -3.80 -4.16 -19.45
N MET A 223 -4.71 -3.79 -20.35
CA MET A 223 -4.44 -3.82 -21.79
C MET A 223 -3.27 -2.91 -22.16
N MET A 224 -3.25 -1.69 -21.63
CA MET A 224 -2.15 -0.75 -21.88
C MET A 224 -0.80 -1.29 -21.41
N LEU A 225 -0.78 -2.06 -20.32
CA LEU A 225 0.45 -2.70 -19.83
C LEU A 225 0.86 -3.85 -20.75
N VAL A 226 -0.08 -4.68 -21.18
CA VAL A 226 0.18 -5.77 -22.13
C VAL A 226 0.72 -5.23 -23.46
N ASP A 227 0.18 -4.10 -23.94
CA ASP A 227 0.63 -3.46 -25.19
C ASP A 227 1.98 -2.76 -25.02
N LYS A 228 2.27 -2.22 -23.82
CA LYS A 228 3.56 -1.57 -23.50
C LYS A 228 4.70 -2.57 -23.36
N PHE A 229 4.48 -3.71 -22.72
CA PHE A 229 5.56 -4.64 -22.36
C PHE A 229 5.79 -5.74 -23.41
N LYS A 230 7.07 -6.10 -23.57
CA LYS A 230 7.46 -7.23 -24.43
C LYS A 230 6.89 -8.54 -23.88
N THR A 231 6.05 -9.21 -24.68
CA THR A 231 5.59 -10.57 -24.39
C THR A 231 6.75 -11.56 -24.55
N LYS A 232 7.03 -12.34 -23.50
CA LYS A 232 8.01 -13.44 -23.52
C LYS A 232 7.35 -14.78 -23.81
N VAL A 233 6.19 -15.01 -23.19
CA VAL A 233 5.45 -16.27 -23.30
C VAL A 233 3.98 -15.96 -23.52
N LYS A 234 3.34 -16.79 -24.35
CA LYS A 234 1.89 -16.92 -24.44
C LYS A 234 1.50 -18.39 -24.29
N THR A 235 0.52 -18.68 -23.44
CA THR A 235 0.06 -20.04 -23.14
C THR A 235 -1.39 -20.05 -22.65
N GLN A 236 -2.04 -21.21 -22.63
CA GLN A 236 -3.21 -21.39 -21.77
C GLN A 236 -2.74 -21.82 -20.38
N ILE A 237 -3.46 -21.39 -19.34
CA ILE A 237 -3.32 -21.89 -17.97
C ILE A 237 -4.68 -22.39 -17.51
N VAL A 238 -4.70 -23.58 -16.90
CA VAL A 238 -5.89 -24.18 -16.29
C VAL A 238 -5.54 -24.67 -14.89
N LYS A 239 -6.24 -24.16 -13.87
CA LYS A 239 -6.03 -24.41 -12.45
C LYS A 239 -4.57 -24.17 -12.04
N GLY A 240 -3.97 -23.12 -12.59
CA GLY A 240 -2.56 -22.74 -12.36
C GLY A 240 -1.52 -23.59 -13.10
N THR A 241 -1.92 -24.54 -13.94
CA THR A 241 -0.97 -25.34 -14.75
C THR A 241 -0.96 -24.84 -16.19
N PRO A 242 0.20 -24.42 -16.73
CA PRO A 242 0.35 -24.07 -18.14
C PRO A 242 0.15 -25.26 -19.08
N SER A 243 -0.43 -25.03 -20.26
CA SER A 243 -0.63 -26.06 -21.29
C SER A 243 0.68 -26.56 -21.93
N LYS A 244 1.80 -25.87 -21.69
CA LYS A 244 3.14 -26.27 -22.11
C LYS A 244 4.11 -26.07 -20.95
N LYS A 245 5.16 -26.90 -20.86
CA LYS A 245 6.21 -26.74 -19.85
C LYS A 245 6.91 -25.38 -20.04
N LEU A 246 6.98 -24.59 -18.98
CA LEU A 246 7.70 -23.32 -18.94
C LEU A 246 8.72 -23.39 -17.80
N THR A 247 9.97 -23.01 -18.05
CA THR A 247 11.06 -23.14 -17.08
C THR A 247 11.52 -21.78 -16.57
N TRP A 248 11.64 -21.68 -15.24
CA TRP A 248 12.17 -20.50 -14.56
C TRP A 248 13.61 -20.22 -15.00
N GLY A 249 13.96 -18.94 -15.17
CA GLY A 249 15.27 -18.49 -15.64
C GLY A 249 15.50 -18.63 -17.15
N LYS A 250 14.72 -19.47 -17.85
CA LYS A 250 14.82 -19.68 -19.30
C LYS A 250 13.78 -18.90 -20.07
N GLU A 251 12.50 -19.26 -19.96
CA GLU A 251 11.42 -18.58 -20.69
C GLU A 251 10.94 -17.31 -19.98
N PHE A 252 11.09 -17.26 -18.65
CA PHE A 252 10.67 -16.16 -17.80
C PHE A 252 11.50 -16.14 -16.51
N LYS A 253 11.40 -15.07 -15.70
CA LYS A 253 12.14 -14.94 -14.44
C LYS A 253 11.28 -14.33 -13.34
N GLN A 254 11.77 -14.42 -12.10
CA GLN A 254 11.18 -13.71 -10.96
C GLN A 254 11.03 -12.22 -11.28
N GLY A 255 9.87 -11.66 -10.96
CA GLY A 255 9.55 -10.26 -11.22
C GLY A 255 8.94 -9.98 -12.59
N ASP A 256 8.94 -10.93 -13.55
CA ASP A 256 8.17 -10.78 -14.78
C ASP A 256 6.66 -10.70 -14.46
N PHE A 257 5.91 -9.95 -15.27
CA PHE A 257 4.46 -9.83 -15.08
C PHE A 257 3.71 -10.97 -15.75
N ILE A 258 2.58 -11.35 -15.16
CA ILE A 258 1.66 -12.35 -15.69
C ILE A 258 0.31 -11.67 -15.88
N ALA A 259 -0.26 -11.73 -17.08
CA ALA A 259 -1.56 -11.15 -17.40
C ALA A 259 -2.49 -12.20 -18.01
N VAL A 260 -3.78 -12.15 -17.66
CA VAL A 260 -4.77 -13.14 -18.09
C VAL A 260 -5.95 -12.52 -18.81
N LYS A 261 -6.40 -13.22 -19.84
CA LYS A 261 -7.64 -13.03 -20.57
C LYS A 261 -8.51 -14.27 -20.36
N TYR A 262 -9.61 -14.09 -19.63
CA TYR A 262 -10.51 -15.18 -19.18
C TYR A 262 -11.35 -15.81 -20.30
N ARG A 263 -11.56 -15.10 -21.42
CA ARG A 263 -12.36 -15.56 -22.57
C ARG A 263 -11.55 -15.47 -23.85
N LYS A 264 -11.65 -16.44 -24.76
CA LYS A 264 -10.87 -16.49 -26.03
C LYS A 264 -10.91 -15.18 -26.85
N ASN A 265 -12.04 -14.47 -26.85
CA ASN A 265 -12.22 -13.20 -27.57
C ASN A 265 -12.31 -11.97 -26.64
N GLY A 266 -12.07 -12.13 -25.34
CA GLY A 266 -12.03 -11.02 -24.37
C GLY A 266 -10.79 -10.12 -24.47
N ARG A 267 -10.63 -9.24 -23.49
CA ARG A 267 -9.41 -8.44 -23.26
C ARG A 267 -8.64 -9.03 -22.08
N TYR A 268 -7.36 -8.71 -21.95
CA TYR A 268 -6.64 -8.96 -20.69
C TYR A 268 -7.28 -8.11 -19.59
N ALA A 269 -7.68 -8.78 -18.52
CA ALA A 269 -8.55 -8.21 -17.49
C ALA A 269 -7.88 -8.17 -16.11
N HIS A 270 -6.81 -8.94 -15.93
CA HIS A 270 -6.07 -8.99 -14.67
C HIS A 270 -4.57 -9.20 -14.94
N ILE A 271 -3.75 -8.62 -14.08
CA ILE A 271 -2.30 -8.69 -14.13
C ILE A 271 -1.74 -8.81 -12.71
N GLY A 272 -0.64 -9.53 -12.57
CA GLY A 272 0.15 -9.67 -11.37
C GLY A 272 1.63 -9.85 -11.71
N MET A 273 2.41 -10.26 -10.74
CA MET A 273 3.85 -10.49 -10.87
C MET A 273 4.21 -11.90 -10.39
N LEU A 274 5.02 -12.60 -11.15
CA LEU A 274 5.58 -13.89 -10.79
C LEU A 274 6.59 -13.70 -9.63
N TYR A 275 6.37 -14.39 -8.51
CA TYR A 275 7.12 -14.14 -7.28
C TYR A 275 8.12 -15.24 -6.92
N GLY A 276 7.76 -16.51 -7.05
CA GLY A 276 8.66 -17.58 -6.66
C GLY A 276 8.25 -18.96 -7.15
N ASP A 277 9.26 -19.79 -7.41
CA ASP A 277 9.15 -21.24 -7.53
C ASP A 277 9.09 -21.82 -6.11
N GLU A 278 7.88 -22.08 -5.62
CA GLU A 278 7.66 -22.47 -4.21
C GLU A 278 8.02 -23.93 -3.94
N ASN A 279 8.22 -24.73 -4.99
CA ASN A 279 8.50 -26.15 -4.87
C ASN A 279 9.89 -26.55 -5.41
N ASN A 280 10.65 -25.58 -5.93
CA ASN A 280 12.02 -25.70 -6.45
C ASN A 280 12.16 -26.71 -7.59
N ASN A 281 11.12 -26.93 -8.41
CA ASN A 281 11.19 -27.84 -9.55
C ASN A 281 11.64 -27.17 -10.86
N GLY A 282 11.83 -25.85 -10.85
CA GLY A 282 12.26 -25.05 -11.99
C GLY A 282 11.18 -24.88 -13.07
N VAL A 283 9.92 -25.22 -12.82
CA VAL A 283 8.82 -25.22 -13.80
C VAL A 283 7.65 -24.39 -13.29
N LEU A 284 7.06 -23.55 -14.16
CA LEU A 284 5.85 -22.82 -13.80
C LEU A 284 4.69 -23.78 -13.52
N ASP A 285 4.23 -23.86 -12.27
CA ASP A 285 3.07 -24.66 -11.91
C ASP A 285 2.16 -24.02 -10.85
N LYS A 286 1.08 -24.73 -10.51
CA LYS A 286 0.02 -24.25 -9.60
C LYS A 286 0.51 -23.91 -8.18
N LYS A 287 1.65 -24.45 -7.74
CA LYS A 287 2.24 -24.19 -6.42
C LYS A 287 3.03 -22.89 -6.38
N ASP A 288 3.55 -22.45 -7.53
CA ASP A 288 4.34 -21.24 -7.63
C ASP A 288 3.54 -20.02 -7.19
N SER A 289 4.23 -19.04 -6.62
CA SER A 289 3.59 -17.88 -6.05
C SER A 289 3.58 -16.70 -7.00
N ILE A 290 2.52 -15.91 -6.88
CA ILE A 290 2.37 -14.63 -7.54
C ILE A 290 2.01 -13.56 -6.52
N ILE A 291 2.44 -12.32 -6.79
CA ILE A 291 1.92 -11.12 -6.14
C ILE A 291 0.86 -10.51 -7.06
N ASN A 292 -0.36 -10.31 -6.57
CA ASN A 292 -1.37 -9.58 -7.31
C ASN A 292 -2.29 -8.77 -6.38
N ALA A 293 -2.96 -7.79 -6.97
CA ALA A 293 -4.05 -7.02 -6.37
C ALA A 293 -5.23 -7.03 -7.34
N GLY A 294 -6.43 -6.65 -6.90
CA GLY A 294 -7.60 -6.56 -7.77
C GLY A 294 -8.79 -6.05 -6.97
N PRO A 295 -9.89 -6.82 -6.83
CA PRO A 295 -10.89 -6.49 -5.81
C PRO A 295 -10.32 -6.68 -4.38
N ASN A 296 -9.31 -7.54 -4.24
CA ASN A 296 -8.55 -7.76 -3.02
C ASN A 296 -7.35 -6.82 -2.93
N ALA A 297 -6.90 -6.55 -1.70
CA ALA A 297 -5.60 -5.93 -1.44
C ALA A 297 -4.44 -6.74 -2.05
N LEU A 298 -3.28 -6.10 -2.21
CA LEU A 298 -2.08 -6.78 -2.69
C LEU A 298 -1.72 -7.94 -1.73
N HIS A 299 -1.52 -9.14 -2.28
CA HIS A 299 -1.18 -10.32 -1.48
C HIS A 299 -0.37 -11.32 -2.30
N LEU A 300 0.26 -12.26 -1.60
CA LEU A 300 0.86 -13.46 -2.17
C LEU A 300 -0.19 -14.57 -2.24
N THR A 301 -0.23 -15.27 -3.36
CA THR A 301 -1.10 -16.44 -3.53
C THR A 301 -0.46 -17.46 -4.47
N PRO A 302 -0.67 -18.76 -4.28
CA PRO A 302 -0.31 -19.76 -5.28
C PRO A 302 -1.02 -19.49 -6.61
N LEU A 303 -0.35 -19.74 -7.73
CA LEU A 303 -0.86 -19.52 -9.07
C LEU A 303 -2.18 -20.27 -9.31
N GLY A 304 -2.31 -21.48 -8.76
CA GLY A 304 -3.55 -22.26 -8.80
C GLY A 304 -4.75 -21.65 -8.07
N LYS A 305 -4.52 -20.64 -7.23
CA LYS A 305 -5.54 -19.86 -6.51
C LYS A 305 -5.55 -18.38 -6.93
N GLY A 306 -4.70 -18.00 -7.86
CA GLY A 306 -4.47 -16.61 -8.27
C GLY A 306 -5.47 -16.05 -9.27
N ALA A 307 -6.43 -16.84 -9.73
CA ALA A 307 -7.38 -16.48 -10.80
C ALA A 307 -6.69 -16.09 -12.12
N PHE A 308 -5.71 -16.90 -12.55
CA PHE A 308 -5.02 -16.77 -13.85
C PHE A 308 -5.43 -17.87 -14.85
N ASP A 309 -6.66 -18.38 -14.74
CA ASP A 309 -7.21 -19.38 -15.67
C ASP A 309 -7.66 -18.74 -16.99
N GLY A 310 -7.10 -19.20 -18.11
CA GLY A 310 -7.40 -18.71 -19.44
C GLY A 310 -6.16 -18.48 -20.29
N THR A 311 -6.26 -17.53 -21.23
CA THR A 311 -5.12 -17.16 -22.09
C THR A 311 -4.21 -16.23 -21.33
N VAL A 312 -2.99 -16.68 -21.05
CA VAL A 312 -2.00 -15.96 -20.26
C VAL A 312 -0.84 -15.51 -21.13
N VAL A 313 -0.36 -14.30 -20.85
CA VAL A 313 0.95 -13.82 -21.30
C VAL A 313 1.85 -13.55 -20.11
N ILE A 314 3.13 -13.89 -20.28
CA ILE A 314 4.20 -13.46 -19.39
C ILE A 314 4.94 -12.33 -20.07
N LEU A 315 5.03 -11.19 -19.40
CA LEU A 315 5.56 -9.94 -19.91
C LEU A 315 6.88 -9.63 -19.21
N LYS A 316 7.85 -9.14 -19.97
CA LYS A 316 9.14 -8.69 -19.43
C LYS A 316 8.92 -7.44 -18.57
N ASN A 317 9.36 -7.47 -17.32
CA ASN A 317 9.36 -6.32 -16.41
C ASN A 317 10.61 -5.46 -16.62
N GLU A 318 10.85 -4.95 -17.82
CA GLU A 318 11.90 -3.94 -18.02
C GLU A 318 11.26 -2.57 -18.27
N ASP A 319 11.88 -1.56 -17.67
CA ASP A 319 11.62 -0.12 -17.74
C ASP A 319 10.14 0.28 -17.58
N LEU A 320 9.69 0.18 -16.32
CA LEU A 320 8.57 0.97 -15.81
C LEU A 320 8.94 2.47 -15.66
N ASP A 321 9.74 3.01 -16.57
CA ASP A 321 9.96 4.44 -16.73
C ASP A 321 8.76 5.09 -17.43
#